data_AF-A0A838KS61-F1
#
_entry.id   AF-A0A838KS61-F1
#
_cell.length_a   1.000
_cell.length_b   1.000
_cell.length_c   1.000
_cell.angle_alpha   90.00
_cell.angle_beta   90.00
_cell.angle_gamma   90.00
#
_symmetry.space_group_name_H-M   'P 1'
#
loop_
_entity.id
_entity.type
_entity.pdbx_description
1 polymer ?
#
loop_
_entity_poly.entity_id
_entity_poly.type
_entity_poly.pdbx_seq_one_letter_code
_entity_poly.pdbx_strand_id
1 'polypeptide(L)'
;LAGDWYWGNVAMTAAATTDGFTLTTEGAARAFVEVGTDTYRGGNGYFAGEELRVVRRPDSSVSHLEVVTFIFTRTPYDPRAPIPGGLPEPL
;
A
#
# COMPACT_ATOMS: atom_id res chain seq x y z
N LEU A 1 -7.25 5.38 -5.43
CA LEU A 1 -6.73 4.47 -4.38
C LEU A 1 -7.82 3.83 -3.53
N ALA A 2 -9.00 4.46 -3.38
CA ALA A 2 -10.09 3.94 -2.57
C ALA A 2 -10.51 2.48 -2.89
N GLY A 3 -11.24 1.88 -1.94
CA GLY A 3 -11.72 0.50 -1.97
C GLY A 3 -10.78 -0.46 -1.26
N ASP A 4 -10.98 -1.75 -1.47
CA ASP A 4 -10.29 -2.78 -0.71
C ASP A 4 -8.85 -3.00 -1.17
N TRP A 5 -8.04 -3.37 -0.18
CA TRP A 5 -6.64 -3.72 -0.26
C TRP A 5 -6.36 -4.91 0.66
N TYR A 6 -5.37 -5.73 0.30
CA TYR A 6 -5.03 -6.94 1.02
C TYR A 6 -3.54 -7.03 1.31
N TRP A 7 -3.19 -7.29 2.57
CA TRP A 7 -1.87 -7.76 2.96
C TRP A 7 -1.94 -9.27 3.20
N GLY A 8 -1.49 -10.05 2.21
CA GLY A 8 -1.76 -11.49 2.20
C GLY A 8 -3.26 -11.75 2.15
N ASN A 9 -3.82 -12.30 3.24
CA ASN A 9 -5.26 -12.51 3.42
C ASN A 9 -5.96 -11.40 4.22
N VAL A 10 -5.23 -10.47 4.83
CA VAL A 10 -5.79 -9.45 5.71
C VAL A 10 -6.40 -8.32 4.87
N ALA A 11 -7.72 -8.15 4.95
CA ALA A 11 -8.46 -7.11 4.25
C ALA A 11 -8.36 -5.75 4.96
N MET A 12 -8.16 -4.70 4.18
CA MET A 12 -8.05 -3.32 4.64
C MET A 12 -8.80 -2.41 3.67
N THR A 13 -9.60 -1.48 4.17
CA THR A 13 -10.36 -0.57 3.29
C THR A 13 -9.65 0.77 3.19
N ALA A 14 -9.39 1.21 1.96
CA ALA A 14 -8.89 2.54 1.68
C ALA A 14 -10.02 3.55 1.45
N ALA A 15 -9.97 4.68 2.15
CA ALA A 15 -10.89 5.81 1.96
C ALA A 15 -10.11 7.10 1.74
N ALA A 16 -10.53 7.90 0.75
CA ALA A 16 -9.91 9.20 0.49
C ALA A 16 -10.17 10.18 1.65
N THR A 17 -9.21 11.07 1.88
CA THR A 17 -9.30 12.21 2.78
C THR A 17 -8.93 13.49 2.03
N THR A 18 -9.03 14.65 2.66
CA THR A 18 -8.65 15.93 2.04
C THR A 18 -7.20 15.95 1.57
N ASP A 19 -6.30 15.35 2.36
CA ASP A 19 -4.85 15.44 2.15
C ASP A 19 -4.22 14.10 1.74
N GLY A 20 -5.04 13.08 1.40
CA GLY A 20 -4.55 11.76 1.04
C GLY A 20 -5.60 10.66 1.23
N PHE A 21 -5.27 9.63 2.01
CA PHE A 21 -6.20 8.53 2.30
C PHE A 21 -5.90 7.85 3.65
N THR A 22 -6.85 7.05 4.12
CA THR A 22 -6.64 6.12 5.24
C THR A 22 -6.69 4.68 4.76
N LEU A 23 -5.95 3.79 5.43
CA LEU A 23 -6.11 2.35 5.37
C LEU A 23 -6.61 1.82 6.71
N THR A 24 -7.81 1.27 6.71
CA THR A 24 -8.47 0.81 7.94
C THR A 24 -8.55 -0.71 8.00
N THR A 25 -8.15 -1.29 9.12
CA THR A 25 -8.29 -2.73 9.43
C THR A 25 -8.68 -2.87 10.89
N GLU A 26 -9.64 -3.76 11.20
CA GLU A 26 -10.07 -4.04 12.58
C GLU A 26 -10.41 -2.77 13.40
N GLY A 27 -11.00 -1.76 12.76
CA GLY A 27 -11.33 -0.48 13.39
C GLY A 27 -10.17 0.49 13.59
N ALA A 28 -8.94 0.10 13.26
CA ALA A 28 -7.76 0.96 13.34
C ALA A 28 -7.42 1.57 11.96
N ALA A 29 -7.44 2.90 11.87
CA ALA A 29 -7.14 3.66 10.66
C ALA A 29 -5.70 4.17 10.64
N ARG A 30 -4.98 3.88 9.56
CA ARG A 30 -3.63 4.38 9.27
C ARG A 30 -3.72 5.49 8.22
N ALA A 31 -3.35 6.72 8.57
CA ALA A 31 -3.43 7.86 7.66
C ALA A 31 -2.17 7.96 6.80
N PHE A 32 -2.35 8.29 5.53
CA PHE A 32 -1.29 8.57 4.56
C PHE A 32 -1.57 9.91 3.89
N VAL A 33 -0.63 10.85 4.04
CA VAL A 33 -0.72 12.21 3.49
C VAL A 33 0.07 12.27 2.19
N GLU A 34 -0.50 12.85 1.14
CA GLU A 34 0.16 12.99 -0.16
C GLU A 34 1.39 13.90 -0.04
N VAL A 35 2.51 13.46 -0.60
CA VAL A 35 3.78 14.23 -0.60
C VAL A 35 4.38 14.40 -2.00
N GLY A 36 3.74 13.82 -3.01
CA GLY A 36 4.17 13.87 -4.40
C GLY A 36 3.36 12.89 -5.25
N THR A 37 3.61 12.89 -6.55
CA THR A 37 2.94 11.98 -7.48
C THR A 37 3.16 10.52 -7.07
N ASP A 38 2.07 9.81 -6.77
CA ASP A 38 2.09 8.41 -6.35
C ASP A 38 2.92 8.13 -5.07
N THR A 39 3.19 9.16 -4.27
CA THR A 39 3.95 9.06 -3.01
C THR A 39 3.18 9.70 -1.87
N TYR A 40 3.08 8.96 -0.76
CA TYR A 40 2.41 9.39 0.46
C TYR A 40 3.32 9.15 1.67
N ARG A 41 3.08 9.85 2.76
CA ARG A 41 3.78 9.68 4.03
C ARG A 41 2.81 9.27 5.13
N GLY A 42 3.14 8.23 5.87
CA GLY A 42 2.31 7.77 6.97
C GLY A 42 2.26 8.81 8.10
N GLY A 43 1.04 9.12 8.55
CA GLY A 43 0.79 10.13 9.58
C GLY A 43 0.65 9.58 10.99
N ASN A 44 0.40 8.28 11.15
CA ASN A 44 0.16 7.67 12.45
C ASN A 44 0.43 6.14 12.47
N GLY A 45 0.38 5.57 13.67
CA GLY A 45 0.47 4.14 13.90
C GLY A 45 1.79 3.54 13.41
N TYR A 46 1.73 2.28 12.98
CA TYR A 46 2.90 1.51 12.59
C TYR A 46 3.68 2.09 11.40
N PHE A 47 3.01 2.84 10.51
CA PHE A 47 3.65 3.44 9.33
C PHE A 47 3.97 4.92 9.52
N ALA A 48 3.92 5.46 10.74
CA ALA A 48 4.18 6.88 10.98
C ALA A 48 5.59 7.28 10.48
N GLY A 49 5.65 8.29 9.63
CA GLY A 49 6.89 8.79 9.02
C GLY A 49 7.35 8.02 7.77
N GLU A 50 6.86 6.80 7.56
CA GLU A 50 7.26 5.96 6.43
C GLU A 50 6.65 6.44 5.10
N GLU A 51 7.40 6.27 4.01
CA GLU A 51 6.94 6.56 2.65
C GLU A 51 6.16 5.37 2.10
N LEU A 52 4.95 5.63 1.61
CA LEU A 52 4.15 4.73 0.82
C LEU A 52 4.22 5.13 -0.65
N ARG A 53 4.49 4.15 -1.52
CA ARG A 53 4.49 4.29 -2.98
C ARG A 53 3.30 3.58 -3.60
N VAL A 54 2.67 4.23 -4.57
CA VAL A 54 1.68 3.63 -5.46
C VAL A 54 2.42 3.09 -6.67
N VAL A 55 2.64 1.78 -6.72
CA VAL A 55 3.33 1.15 -7.85
C VAL A 55 2.32 0.87 -8.96
N ARG A 56 2.58 1.38 -10.16
CA ARG A 56 1.72 1.22 -11.34
C ARG A 56 2.27 0.22 -12.34
N ARG A 57 1.36 -0.43 -13.06
CA ARG A 57 1.67 -1.28 -14.22
C ARG A 57 1.90 -0.40 -15.47
N PRO A 58 2.46 -0.97 -16.56
CA PRO A 58 2.64 -0.25 -17.83
C PRO A 58 1.35 0.32 -18.43
N ASP A 59 0.20 -0.28 -18.13
CA ASP A 59 -1.14 0.21 -18.53
C ASP A 59 -1.68 1.32 -17.62
N SER A 60 -0.86 1.87 -16.72
CA SER A 60 -1.19 2.88 -15.70
C SER A 60 -2.17 2.43 -14.60
N SER A 61 -2.64 1.18 -14.64
CA SER A 61 -3.40 0.59 -13.54
C SER A 61 -2.52 0.46 -12.29
N VAL A 62 -3.13 0.58 -11.11
CA VAL A 62 -2.37 0.40 -9.86
C VAL A 62 -2.08 -1.09 -9.68
N SER A 63 -0.80 -1.42 -9.52
CA SER A 63 -0.35 -2.77 -9.19
C SER A 63 -0.55 -3.07 -7.72
N HIS A 64 0.09 -2.30 -6.86
CA HIS A 64 0.10 -2.49 -5.41
C HIS A 64 0.47 -1.17 -4.71
N LEU A 65 0.23 -1.12 -3.41
CA LEU A 65 0.82 -0.12 -2.53
C LEU A 65 2.01 -0.76 -1.82
N GLU A 66 3.11 -0.04 -1.73
CA GLU A 66 4.33 -0.49 -1.07
C GLU A 66 4.70 0.50 0.02
N VAL A 67 4.95 0.02 1.23
CA VAL A 67 5.51 0.80 2.35
C VAL A 67 6.46 -0.08 3.13
N VAL A 68 7.74 0.27 3.15
CA VAL A 68 8.82 -0.58 3.70
C VAL A 68 8.78 -1.97 3.04
N THR A 69 8.46 -3.04 3.78
CA THR A 69 8.33 -4.42 3.25
C THR A 69 6.87 -4.86 3.08
N PHE A 70 5.90 -3.96 3.25
CA PHE A 70 4.49 -4.28 3.19
C PHE A 70 3.95 -4.00 1.78
N ILE A 71 3.43 -5.05 1.16
CA ILE A 71 2.80 -5.01 -0.15
C ILE A 71 1.30 -5.20 0.02
N PHE A 72 0.53 -4.18 -0.32
CA PHE A 72 -0.93 -4.22 -0.33
C PHE A 72 -1.42 -4.36 -1.76
N THR A 73 -2.27 -5.35 -2.00
CA THR A 73 -2.75 -5.73 -3.34
C THR A 73 -4.27 -5.60 -3.44
N ARG A 74 -4.82 -5.64 -4.66
CA ARG A 74 -6.27 -5.55 -4.87
C ARG A 74 -7.03 -6.85 -4.65
N THR A 75 -6.31 -7.98 -4.55
CA THR A 75 -6.89 -9.31 -4.33
C THR A 75 -6.03 -10.07 -3.33
N PRO A 76 -6.60 -10.91 -2.44
CA PRO A 76 -5.81 -11.74 -1.53
C PRO A 76 -4.74 -12.55 -2.27
N TYR A 77 -3.50 -12.50 -1.78
CA TYR A 77 -2.36 -13.21 -2.37
C TYR A 77 -2.23 -13.04 -3.90
N ASP A 78 -2.34 -11.81 -4.43
CA ASP A 78 -2.19 -11.56 -5.87
C ASP A 78 -0.88 -12.21 -6.39
N PRO A 79 -0.96 -13.23 -7.28
CA PRO A 79 0.22 -13.96 -7.74
C PRO A 79 1.15 -13.10 -8.62
N ARG A 80 0.72 -11.91 -9.02
CA ARG A 80 1.53 -10.93 -9.76
C ARG A 80 2.22 -9.91 -8.86
N ALA A 81 1.98 -9.94 -7.54
CA ALA A 81 2.64 -9.06 -6.61
C ALA A 81 4.11 -9.47 -6.42
N PRO A 82 5.02 -8.50 -6.21
CA PRO A 82 6.43 -8.82 -5.93
C PRO A 82 6.57 -9.51 -4.56
N ILE A 83 7.65 -10.27 -4.42
CA ILE A 83 8.09 -10.77 -3.12
C ILE A 83 8.77 -9.60 -2.39
N PRO A 84 8.34 -9.26 -1.15
CA PRO A 84 9.03 -8.26 -0.35
C PRO A 84 10.52 -8.57 -0.20
N GLY A 85 11.38 -7.59 -0.47
CA GLY A 85 12.84 -7.77 -0.45
C GLY A 85 13.43 -8.41 -1.72
N GLY A 86 12.60 -8.74 -2.71
CA GLY A 86 13.04 -9.34 -3.97
C GLY A 86 13.32 -10.83 -3.87
N LEU A 87 13.66 -11.43 -5.01
CA LEU A 87 14.21 -12.78 -5.03
C LEU A 87 15.66 -12.74 -4.54
N PRO A 88 16.11 -13.76 -3.79
CA PRO A 88 17.54 -13.89 -3.53
C PRO A 88 18.30 -14.00 -4.84
N GLU A 89 19.42 -13.28 -4.95
CA GLU A 89 20.33 -13.39 -6.09
C GLU A 89 20.82 -14.85 -6.21
N PRO A 90 20.87 -15.43 -7.43
CA PRO A 90 21.44 -16.75 -7.62
C PRO A 90 22.93 -16.71 -7.23
N LEU A 91 23.38 -17.76 -6.54
CA LEU A 91 24.78 -17.98 -6.13
C LEU A 91 25.71 -18.13 -7.34
#